data_AF-A0A382IRD2-F1
#
_entry.id   AF-A0A382IRD2-F1
#
_cell.length_a   1.000
_cell.length_b   1.000
_cell.length_c   1.000
_cell.angle_alpha   90.00
_cell.angle_beta   90.00
_cell.angle_gamma   90.00
#
_symmetry.space_group_name_H-M   'P 1'
#
loop_
_entity.id
_entity.type
_entity.pdbx_description
1 polymer ?
#
loop_
_entity_poly.entity_id
_entity_poly.type
_entity_poly.pdbx_seq_one_letter_code
_entity_poly.pdbx_strand_id
1 'polypeptide(L)'
;MIYSLHMWKQLPITLLAMVVWLVGCDSGSSSISSLPKSALDEREGIAYEHGSNTPYSGSLSKKYPNGQISTETVYTNGLKLLQRSWFTNGTMKSEFRFYNGQLAIRRSWKMDGEPQSWGQEGLSTAQLQRALNLIEGKDVQQDFVQGYVWVFAAATNGHPQARMFLANTPPGMTQANMDAAKAIANRLLTPEN
;
A
#
# COMPACT_ATOMS: atom_id res chain seq x y z
N MET A 1 -28.22 40.63 -45.91
CA MET A 1 -27.70 41.81 -46.64
C MET A 1 -26.62 42.44 -45.76
N ILE A 2 -25.34 42.61 -46.07
CA ILE A 2 -24.44 42.26 -47.18
C ILE A 2 -23.05 42.30 -46.50
N TYR A 3 -22.28 41.21 -46.47
CA TYR A 3 -20.84 41.30 -46.18
C TYR A 3 -20.14 41.66 -47.49
N SER A 4 -19.43 42.78 -47.46
CA SER A 4 -18.72 43.37 -48.60
C SER A 4 -17.53 42.52 -49.01
N LEU A 5 -17.44 42.25 -50.32
CA LEU A 5 -16.29 41.66 -51.01
C LEU A 5 -15.05 42.54 -50.83
N HIS A 6 -13.89 41.93 -50.63
CA HIS A 6 -12.64 42.39 -51.26
C HIS A 6 -11.88 41.17 -51.80
N MET A 7 -12.00 40.96 -53.11
CA MET A 7 -11.11 40.09 -53.89
C MET A 7 -9.88 40.90 -54.33
N TRP A 8 -8.69 40.31 -54.20
CA TRP A 8 -7.59 40.48 -55.16
C TRP A 8 -6.81 39.16 -55.25
N LYS A 9 -7.03 38.38 -56.32
CA LYS A 9 -6.13 38.17 -57.50
C LYS A 9 -4.77 37.54 -57.09
N GLN A 10 -4.59 36.21 -57.18
CA GLN A 10 -4.09 35.40 -58.34
C GLN A 10 -2.74 35.97 -58.87
N LEU A 11 -1.58 35.32 -59.01
CA LEU A 11 -1.00 33.94 -59.18
C LEU A 11 0.57 34.13 -59.06
N PRO A 12 1.50 33.17 -59.30
CA PRO A 12 1.42 31.74 -59.64
C PRO A 12 2.33 30.80 -58.80
N ILE A 13 2.11 29.51 -59.02
CA ILE A 13 2.89 28.36 -58.58
C ILE A 13 4.29 28.37 -59.23
N THR A 14 5.35 28.27 -58.43
CA THR A 14 6.65 27.75 -58.89
C THR A 14 7.05 26.54 -58.06
N LEU A 15 6.99 25.40 -58.72
CA LEU A 15 7.52 24.10 -58.33
C LEU A 15 9.05 24.21 -58.21
N LEU A 16 9.64 23.94 -57.04
CA LEU A 16 11.08 23.70 -56.93
C LEU A 16 11.37 22.52 -56.01
N ALA A 17 11.72 21.42 -56.69
CA ALA A 17 12.62 20.33 -56.34
C ALA A 17 12.75 19.86 -54.87
N MET A 18 12.45 18.57 -54.70
CA MET A 18 12.97 17.67 -53.67
C MET A 18 14.42 17.97 -53.30
N VAL A 19 14.70 18.05 -52.00
CA VAL A 19 15.92 17.44 -51.46
C VAL A 19 15.56 16.69 -50.19
N VAL A 20 15.46 15.37 -50.34
CA VAL A 20 15.50 14.39 -49.25
C VAL A 20 16.91 14.48 -48.66
N TRP A 21 17.03 14.99 -47.44
CA TRP A 21 18.19 14.74 -46.58
C TRP A 21 17.78 13.73 -45.52
N LEU A 22 17.93 12.46 -45.86
CA LEU A 22 18.09 11.38 -44.89
C LEU A 22 19.44 11.59 -44.20
N VAL A 23 19.42 12.18 -43.01
CA VAL A 23 20.50 11.99 -42.03
C VAL A 23 19.88 11.25 -40.87
N GLY A 24 20.17 9.95 -40.82
CA GLY A 24 19.82 9.06 -39.76
C GLY A 24 20.64 9.29 -38.50
N CYS A 25 20.00 8.92 -37.40
CA CYS A 25 20.48 8.51 -36.08
C CYS A 25 21.69 9.23 -35.44
N ASP A 26 21.43 9.83 -34.28
CA ASP A 26 21.70 9.10 -33.04
C ASP A 26 20.71 9.56 -31.95
N SER A 27 19.52 8.96 -31.91
CA SER A 27 18.75 8.96 -30.68
C SER A 27 19.45 7.96 -29.77
N GLY A 28 20.40 8.45 -28.97
CA GLY A 28 20.99 7.72 -27.87
C GLY A 28 19.88 7.28 -26.92
N SER A 29 19.27 6.14 -27.22
CA SER A 29 18.48 5.37 -26.28
C SER A 29 19.48 4.89 -25.25
N SER A 30 19.59 5.63 -24.15
CA SER A 30 20.20 5.12 -22.93
C SER A 30 19.48 3.82 -22.62
N SER A 31 20.16 2.71 -22.91
CA SER A 31 19.80 1.40 -22.44
C SER A 31 19.56 1.52 -20.94
N ILE A 32 18.30 1.49 -20.52
CA ILE A 32 17.95 1.27 -19.12
C ILE A 32 18.50 -0.12 -18.82
N SER A 33 19.70 -0.13 -18.24
CA SER A 33 20.35 -1.31 -17.69
C SER A 33 19.33 -2.02 -16.81
N SER A 34 19.02 -3.25 -17.20
CA SER A 34 18.10 -4.18 -16.56
C SER A 34 17.98 -3.96 -15.05
N LEU A 35 16.88 -3.34 -14.63
CA LEU A 35 16.39 -3.55 -13.27
C LEU A 35 16.14 -5.05 -13.13
N PRO A 36 16.55 -5.70 -12.02
CA PRO A 36 16.12 -7.08 -11.79
C PRO A 36 14.59 -7.08 -11.80
N LYS A 37 13.98 -8.01 -12.56
CA LYS A 37 12.54 -8.26 -12.50
C LYS A 37 12.18 -8.33 -11.02
N SER A 38 11.35 -7.40 -10.57
CA SER A 38 10.62 -7.61 -9.32
C SER A 38 10.02 -9.02 -9.40
N ALA A 39 10.23 -9.84 -8.37
CA ALA A 39 9.73 -11.22 -8.36
C ALA A 39 8.20 -11.27 -8.53
N LEU A 40 7.52 -10.15 -8.25
CA LEU A 40 6.09 -9.97 -8.37
C LEU A 40 5.78 -8.74 -9.23
N ASP A 41 4.66 -8.81 -9.94
CA ASP A 41 4.07 -7.67 -10.61
C ASP A 41 3.01 -7.06 -9.68
N GLU A 42 3.20 -5.81 -9.24
CA GLU A 42 2.20 -5.11 -8.42
C GLU A 42 1.22 -4.34 -9.31
N ARG A 43 -0.08 -4.62 -9.17
CA ARG A 43 -1.16 -3.92 -9.89
C ARG A 43 -2.25 -3.54 -8.90
N GLU A 44 -2.55 -2.25 -8.80
CA GLU A 44 -3.60 -1.73 -7.90
C GLU A 44 -3.45 -2.15 -6.43
N GLY A 45 -2.21 -2.34 -5.97
CA GLY A 45 -1.91 -2.78 -4.60
C GLY A 45 -2.03 -4.30 -4.36
N ILE A 46 -2.34 -5.07 -5.41
CA ILE A 46 -2.33 -6.54 -5.40
C ILE A 46 -1.04 -7.01 -6.06
N ALA A 47 -0.31 -7.89 -5.39
CA ALA A 47 0.88 -8.53 -5.92
C ALA A 47 0.50 -9.80 -6.69
N TYR A 48 1.05 -9.96 -7.89
CA TYR A 48 0.84 -11.12 -8.75
C TYR A 48 2.14 -11.84 -9.04
N GLU A 49 2.06 -13.13 -9.31
CA GLU A 49 3.18 -13.88 -9.88
C GLU A 49 3.65 -13.19 -11.17
N HIS A 50 4.97 -13.08 -11.35
CA HIS A 50 5.53 -12.35 -12.48
C HIS A 50 5.08 -12.94 -13.82
N GLY A 51 4.50 -12.10 -14.69
CA GLY A 51 3.97 -12.51 -15.99
C GLY A 51 2.66 -13.31 -15.92
N SER A 52 2.00 -13.34 -14.76
CA SER A 52 0.75 -14.06 -14.52
C SER A 52 -0.34 -13.14 -13.97
N ASN A 53 -1.59 -13.59 -14.07
CA ASN A 53 -2.76 -12.95 -13.46
C ASN A 53 -3.18 -13.60 -12.14
N THR A 54 -2.40 -14.55 -11.63
CA THR A 54 -2.62 -15.20 -10.32
C THR A 54 -2.10 -14.31 -9.19
N PRO A 55 -2.96 -13.86 -8.24
CA PRO A 55 -2.50 -13.16 -7.06
C PRO A 55 -1.54 -14.01 -6.24
N TYR A 56 -0.44 -13.43 -5.80
CA TYR A 56 0.64 -14.14 -5.15
C TYR A 56 0.32 -14.47 -3.68
N SER A 57 0.55 -15.72 -3.29
CA SER A 57 0.49 -16.18 -1.91
C SER A 57 1.79 -16.87 -1.56
N GLY A 58 2.49 -16.36 -0.53
CA GLY A 58 3.79 -16.88 -0.15
C GLY A 58 4.68 -15.82 0.50
N SER A 59 5.93 -16.21 0.76
CA SER A 59 6.91 -15.35 1.41
C SER A 59 8.09 -15.07 0.49
N LEU A 60 8.46 -13.80 0.40
CA LEU A 60 9.68 -13.35 -0.26
C LEU A 60 10.69 -12.87 0.76
N SER A 61 11.95 -13.23 0.57
CA SER A 61 13.04 -12.74 1.40
C SER A 61 14.17 -12.14 0.58
N LYS A 62 14.82 -11.13 1.15
CA LYS A 62 16.09 -10.58 0.68
C LYS A 62 17.16 -10.88 1.72
N LYS A 63 18.39 -11.10 1.25
CA LYS A 63 19.54 -11.35 2.12
C LYS A 63 20.54 -10.21 2.00
N TYR A 64 21.26 -9.97 3.08
CA TYR A 64 22.49 -9.19 3.09
C TYR A 64 23.62 -9.95 2.38
N PRO A 65 24.73 -9.27 2.01
CA PRO A 65 25.91 -9.93 1.46
C PRO A 65 26.51 -11.00 2.37
N ASN A 66 26.33 -10.88 3.69
CA ASN A 66 26.74 -11.88 4.68
C ASN A 66 25.83 -13.13 4.73
N GLY A 67 24.81 -13.21 3.87
CA GLY A 67 23.88 -14.34 3.78
C GLY A 67 22.69 -14.27 4.75
N GLN A 68 22.68 -13.35 5.71
CA GLN A 68 21.59 -13.18 6.66
C GLN A 68 20.36 -12.53 6.01
N ILE A 69 19.15 -12.89 6.45
CA ILE A 69 17.92 -12.26 5.97
C ILE A 69 17.91 -10.78 6.37
N SER A 70 17.74 -9.91 5.38
CA SER A 70 17.59 -8.46 5.58
C SER A 70 16.14 -8.02 5.61
N THR A 71 15.28 -8.68 4.82
CA THR A 71 13.87 -8.37 4.72
C THR A 71 13.09 -9.62 4.37
N GLU A 72 11.92 -9.75 4.95
CA GLU A 72 10.95 -10.78 4.64
C GLU A 72 9.59 -10.12 4.46
N THR A 73 8.83 -10.58 3.48
CA THR A 73 7.47 -10.10 3.21
C THR A 73 6.58 -11.28 2.88
N VAL A 74 5.46 -11.38 3.60
CA VAL A 74 4.47 -12.44 3.44
C VAL A 74 3.24 -11.86 2.77
N TYR A 75 2.72 -12.57 1.78
CA TYR A 75 1.53 -12.23 1.01
C TYR A 75 0.48 -13.34 1.11
N THR A 76 -0.78 -12.94 1.05
CA THR A 76 -1.93 -13.83 0.90
C THR A 76 -2.89 -13.24 -0.11
N ASN A 77 -3.21 -13.98 -1.16
CA ASN A 77 -4.06 -13.55 -2.28
C ASN A 77 -3.63 -12.19 -2.85
N GLY A 78 -2.32 -11.99 -2.99
CA GLY A 78 -1.68 -10.78 -3.47
C GLY A 78 -1.64 -9.62 -2.48
N LEU A 79 -2.33 -9.71 -1.34
CA LEU A 79 -2.26 -8.70 -0.28
C LEU A 79 -1.10 -8.98 0.65
N LYS A 80 -0.34 -7.94 0.98
CA LYS A 80 0.69 -8.01 2.02
C LYS A 80 0.02 -8.33 3.35
N LEU A 81 0.59 -9.26 4.10
CA LEU A 81 0.16 -9.66 5.44
C LEU A 81 1.16 -9.20 6.51
N LEU A 82 2.46 -9.43 6.25
CA LEU A 82 3.55 -9.15 7.17
C LEU A 82 4.76 -8.66 6.39
N GLN A 83 5.46 -7.67 6.93
CA GLN A 83 6.77 -7.28 6.47
C GLN A 83 7.70 -7.11 7.67
N ARG A 84 8.80 -7.85 7.66
CA ARG A 84 9.86 -7.77 8.66
C ARG A 84 11.15 -7.32 8.00
N SER A 85 11.93 -6.52 8.72
CA SER A 85 13.31 -6.26 8.37
C SER A 85 14.20 -6.43 9.59
N TRP A 86 15.45 -6.79 9.36
CA TRP A 86 16.46 -6.99 10.39
C TRP A 86 17.66 -6.12 10.07
N PHE A 87 18.42 -5.73 11.09
CA PHE A 87 19.75 -5.16 10.92
C PHE A 87 20.75 -6.26 10.55
N THR A 88 21.95 -5.87 10.11
CA THR A 88 23.03 -6.79 9.74
C THR A 88 23.57 -7.62 10.91
N ASN A 89 23.22 -7.27 12.16
CA ASN A 89 23.52 -8.04 13.37
C ASN A 89 22.40 -9.03 13.75
N GLY A 90 21.29 -9.07 13.00
CA GLY A 90 20.14 -9.92 13.27
C GLY A 90 19.10 -9.36 14.22
N THR A 91 19.32 -8.20 14.81
CA THR A 91 18.29 -7.51 15.59
C THR A 91 17.14 -7.13 14.66
N MET A 92 15.89 -7.32 15.10
CA MET A 92 14.72 -6.87 14.34
C MET A 92 14.81 -5.35 14.16
N LYS A 93 14.60 -4.86 12.95
CA LYS A 93 14.64 -3.43 12.62
C LYS A 93 13.25 -2.84 12.52
N SER A 94 12.35 -3.56 11.85
CA SER A 94 10.96 -3.14 11.70
C SER A 94 10.02 -4.31 11.51
N GLU A 95 8.79 -4.14 11.94
CA GLU A 95 7.69 -5.04 11.66
C GLU A 95 6.46 -4.21 11.29
N PHE A 96 5.86 -4.58 10.17
CA PHE A 96 4.60 -4.04 9.70
C PHE A 96 3.63 -5.19 9.49
N ARG A 97 2.43 -5.09 10.08
CA ARG A 97 1.35 -6.05 9.84
C ARG A 97 0.20 -5.36 9.15
N PHE A 98 -0.38 -6.07 8.21
CA PHE A 98 -1.44 -5.56 7.36
C PHE A 98 -2.68 -6.42 7.54
N TYR A 99 -3.83 -5.77 7.52
CA TYR A 99 -5.13 -6.41 7.57
C TYR A 99 -6.00 -5.83 6.47
N ASN A 100 -6.51 -6.69 5.58
CA ASN A 100 -7.27 -6.30 4.40
C ASN A 100 -6.56 -5.19 3.57
N GLY A 101 -5.25 -5.34 3.38
CA GLY A 101 -4.41 -4.40 2.62
C GLY A 101 -4.06 -3.10 3.35
N GLN A 102 -4.44 -2.96 4.63
CA GLN A 102 -4.28 -1.73 5.39
C GLN A 102 -3.34 -1.92 6.58
N LEU A 103 -2.55 -0.91 6.92
CA LEU A 103 -1.57 -1.01 8.01
C LEU A 103 -2.26 -1.11 9.38
N ALA A 104 -2.09 -2.24 10.05
CA ALA A 104 -2.63 -2.52 11.38
C ALA A 104 -1.60 -2.28 12.49
N ILE A 105 -0.36 -2.73 12.28
CA ILE A 105 0.72 -2.59 13.25
C ILE A 105 1.96 -2.03 12.58
N ARG A 106 2.63 -1.10 13.28
CA ARG A 106 3.95 -0.59 12.95
C ARG A 106 4.81 -0.62 14.21
N ARG A 107 5.85 -1.45 14.18
CA ARG A 107 6.90 -1.48 15.20
C ARG A 107 8.26 -1.27 14.56
N SER A 108 9.16 -0.64 15.29
CA SER A 108 10.55 -0.52 14.88
C SER A 108 11.42 -0.60 16.11
N TRP A 109 12.66 -1.02 15.91
CA TRP A 109 13.65 -1.11 16.96
C TRP A 109 14.94 -0.48 16.47
N LYS A 110 15.75 -0.04 17.42
CA LYS A 110 17.13 0.37 17.19
C LYS A 110 18.02 -0.85 17.03
N MET A 111 19.25 -0.65 16.58
CA MET A 111 20.21 -1.73 16.33
C MET A 111 20.63 -2.49 17.61
N ASP A 112 20.52 -1.83 18.77
CA ASP A 112 20.72 -2.39 20.11
C ASP A 112 19.53 -3.25 20.60
N GLY A 113 18.41 -3.27 19.88
CA GLY A 113 17.21 -4.04 20.22
C GLY A 113 16.16 -3.25 20.99
N GLU A 114 16.42 -1.99 21.33
CA GLU A 114 15.44 -1.16 22.03
C GLU A 114 14.30 -0.74 21.10
N PRO A 115 13.02 -0.84 21.53
CA PRO A 115 11.90 -0.34 20.75
C PRO A 115 12.06 1.15 20.43
N GLN A 116 11.78 1.51 19.19
CA GLN A 116 11.74 2.88 18.74
C GLN A 116 10.31 3.41 18.83
N SER A 117 10.14 4.50 19.59
CA SER A 117 8.85 5.20 19.66
C SER A 117 8.65 6.08 18.42
N TRP A 118 7.41 6.11 17.96
CA TRP A 118 6.95 7.00 16.91
C TRP A 118 5.64 7.63 17.38
N GLY A 119 5.30 8.82 16.87
CA GLY A 119 3.95 9.31 16.98
C GLY A 119 2.99 8.34 16.29
N GLN A 120 2.23 7.58 17.08
CA GLN A 120 1.22 6.65 16.56
C GLN A 120 -0.11 7.34 16.25
N GLU A 121 -0.23 8.64 16.57
CA GLU A 121 -1.44 9.44 16.37
C GLU A 121 -1.99 9.29 14.96
N GLY A 122 -1.19 9.57 13.92
CA GLY A 122 -1.64 9.44 12.54
C GLY A 122 -2.11 8.03 12.14
N LEU A 123 -1.42 6.97 12.60
CA LEU A 123 -1.86 5.60 12.34
C LEU A 123 -3.17 5.29 13.06
N SER A 124 -3.22 5.62 14.35
CA SER A 124 -4.36 5.34 15.22
C SER A 124 -5.61 6.12 14.79
N THR A 125 -5.45 7.35 14.28
CA THR A 125 -6.54 8.15 13.70
C THR A 125 -7.05 7.57 12.39
N ALA A 126 -6.16 7.12 11.49
CA ALA A 126 -6.58 6.45 10.26
C ALA A 126 -7.33 5.15 10.55
N GLN A 127 -6.90 4.40 11.58
CA GLN A 127 -7.58 3.20 12.04
C GLN A 127 -8.96 3.51 12.61
N LEU A 128 -9.10 4.54 13.45
CA LEU A 128 -10.41 4.94 13.96
C LEU A 128 -11.33 5.41 12.83
N GLN A 129 -10.84 6.24 11.89
CA GLN A 129 -11.67 6.69 10.77
C GLN A 129 -12.20 5.52 9.96
N ARG A 130 -11.36 4.50 9.70
CA ARG A 130 -11.80 3.28 9.04
C ARG A 130 -12.83 2.52 9.86
N ALA A 131 -12.63 2.41 11.17
CA ALA A 131 -13.58 1.78 12.07
C ALA A 131 -14.97 2.45 11.96
N LEU A 132 -15.01 3.78 12.00
CA LEU A 132 -16.25 4.55 11.90
C LEU A 132 -16.95 4.33 10.55
N ASN A 133 -16.21 4.36 9.44
CA ASN A 133 -16.82 4.10 8.12
C ASN A 133 -17.50 2.73 8.06
N LEU A 134 -16.88 1.70 8.64
CA LEU A 134 -17.42 0.33 8.68
C LEU A 134 -18.60 0.20 9.66
N ILE A 135 -18.55 0.87 10.81
CA ILE A 135 -19.61 0.84 11.83
C ILE A 135 -20.84 1.63 11.35
N GLU A 136 -20.63 2.76 10.67
CA GLU A 136 -21.72 3.60 10.16
C GLU A 136 -22.26 3.09 8.81
N GLY A 137 -21.48 2.28 8.09
CA GLY A 137 -21.81 1.89 6.72
C GLY A 137 -21.72 3.05 5.73
N LYS A 138 -20.81 4.01 6.00
CA LYS A 138 -20.59 5.15 5.12
C LYS A 138 -19.70 4.74 3.95
N ASP A 139 -20.26 4.77 2.75
CA ASP A 139 -19.61 4.38 1.48
C ASP A 139 -19.24 2.88 1.36
N VAL A 140 -19.54 2.07 2.38
CA VAL A 140 -19.32 0.62 2.44
C VAL A 140 -20.49 -0.07 3.13
N GLN A 141 -20.68 -1.37 2.89
CA GLN A 141 -21.63 -2.15 3.68
C GLN A 141 -21.21 -2.14 5.16
N GLN A 142 -22.18 -1.89 6.04
CA GLN A 142 -21.94 -1.88 7.49
C GLN A 142 -21.38 -3.24 7.94
N ASP A 143 -20.28 -3.20 8.69
CA ASP A 143 -19.63 -4.37 9.26
C ASP A 143 -19.05 -4.04 10.64
N PHE A 144 -19.82 -4.40 11.67
CA PHE A 144 -19.42 -4.19 13.06
C PHE A 144 -18.17 -4.97 13.45
N VAL A 145 -17.99 -6.20 12.94
CA VAL A 145 -16.84 -7.04 13.30
C VAL A 145 -15.57 -6.39 12.77
N GLN A 146 -15.55 -6.05 11.48
CA GLN A 146 -14.40 -5.39 10.86
C GLN A 146 -14.16 -4.00 11.45
N GLY A 147 -15.22 -3.24 11.71
CA GLY A 147 -15.12 -1.93 12.37
C GLY A 147 -14.42 -2.04 13.72
N TYR A 148 -14.83 -2.99 14.55
CA TYR A 148 -14.24 -3.17 15.88
C TYR A 148 -12.82 -3.75 15.86
N VAL A 149 -12.42 -4.51 14.84
CA VAL A 149 -11.00 -4.87 14.65
C VAL A 149 -10.14 -3.61 14.56
N TRP A 150 -10.60 -2.61 13.81
CA TRP A 150 -9.90 -1.33 13.69
C TRP A 150 -10.01 -0.45 14.93
N VAL A 151 -11.11 -0.54 15.69
CA VAL A 151 -11.20 0.10 17.03
C VAL A 151 -10.14 -0.48 17.97
N PHE A 152 -10.00 -1.81 18.03
CA PHE A 152 -8.97 -2.45 18.85
C PHE A 152 -7.57 -2.01 18.44
N ALA A 153 -7.26 -2.01 17.14
CA ALA A 153 -5.97 -1.55 16.63
C ALA A 153 -5.69 -0.09 17.00
N ALA A 154 -6.66 0.80 16.81
CA ALA A 154 -6.54 2.22 17.16
C ALA A 154 -6.34 2.42 18.68
N ALA A 155 -7.06 1.68 19.51
CA ALA A 155 -6.95 1.74 20.96
C ALA A 155 -5.58 1.25 21.44
N THR A 156 -5.05 0.17 20.87
CA THR A 156 -3.70 -0.34 21.13
C THR A 156 -2.62 0.67 20.74
N ASN A 157 -2.84 1.42 19.65
CA ASN A 157 -1.96 2.51 19.23
C ASN A 157 -2.19 3.82 20.00
N GLY A 158 -3.01 3.81 21.06
CA GLY A 158 -3.15 4.92 21.99
C GLY A 158 -4.28 5.89 21.68
N HIS A 159 -5.15 5.64 20.70
CA HIS A 159 -6.23 6.57 20.34
C HIS A 159 -7.29 6.68 21.46
N PRO A 160 -7.54 7.87 22.02
CA PRO A 160 -8.45 8.04 23.16
C PRO A 160 -9.90 7.71 22.80
N GLN A 161 -10.40 8.18 21.65
CA GLN A 161 -11.77 7.89 21.23
C GLN A 161 -12.00 6.39 20.98
N ALA A 162 -11.01 5.66 20.44
CA ALA A 162 -11.13 4.23 20.23
C ALA A 162 -11.30 3.47 21.55
N ARG A 163 -10.59 3.89 22.62
CA ARG A 163 -10.82 3.35 23.97
C ARG A 163 -12.24 3.60 24.46
N MET A 164 -12.82 4.76 24.18
CA MET A 164 -14.21 5.04 24.53
C MET A 164 -15.20 4.17 23.75
N PHE A 165 -14.94 3.88 22.47
CA PHE A 165 -15.76 2.95 21.66
C PHE A 165 -15.78 1.52 22.21
N LEU A 166 -14.69 1.08 22.85
CA LEU A 166 -14.63 -0.22 23.53
C LEU A 166 -15.39 -0.23 24.86
N ALA A 167 -15.49 0.92 25.53
CA ALA A 167 -16.24 1.05 26.78
C ALA A 167 -17.75 1.17 26.54
N ASN A 168 -18.15 1.79 25.43
CA ASN A 168 -19.53 2.11 25.10
C ASN A 168 -19.95 1.45 23.77
N THR A 169 -20.15 0.13 23.82
CA THR A 169 -20.57 -0.67 22.66
C THR A 169 -21.95 -0.22 22.14
N PRO A 170 -22.12 0.06 20.83
CA PRO A 170 -23.36 0.60 20.27
C PRO A 170 -24.46 -0.46 20.17
N PRO A 171 -25.74 -0.04 20.10
CA PRO A 171 -26.85 -0.93 19.77
C PRO A 171 -26.61 -1.66 18.44
N GLY A 172 -26.83 -2.97 18.40
CA GLY A 172 -26.61 -3.81 17.23
C GLY A 172 -25.28 -4.59 17.22
N MET A 173 -24.31 -4.20 18.06
CA MET A 173 -23.12 -5.01 18.29
C MET A 173 -23.41 -6.11 19.31
N THR A 174 -23.40 -7.37 18.86
CA THR A 174 -23.60 -8.55 19.72
C THR A 174 -22.30 -8.93 20.43
N GLN A 175 -22.41 -9.62 21.57
CA GLN A 175 -21.24 -10.16 22.26
C GLN A 175 -20.42 -11.08 21.35
N ALA A 176 -21.08 -11.93 20.56
CA ALA A 176 -20.40 -12.82 19.62
C ALA A 176 -19.59 -12.05 18.55
N ASN A 177 -20.15 -10.97 18.00
CA ASN A 177 -19.44 -10.12 17.03
C ASN A 177 -18.26 -9.41 17.69
N MET A 178 -18.43 -8.98 18.94
CA MET A 178 -17.34 -8.39 19.73
C MET A 178 -16.21 -9.41 19.94
N ASP A 179 -16.54 -10.62 20.39
CA ASP A 179 -15.54 -11.66 20.62
C ASP A 179 -14.81 -12.06 19.35
N ALA A 180 -15.53 -12.12 18.21
CA ALA A 180 -14.94 -12.33 16.90
C ALA A 180 -13.96 -11.21 16.53
N ALA A 181 -14.36 -9.95 16.68
CA ALA A 181 -13.51 -8.79 16.40
C ALA A 181 -12.26 -8.78 17.28
N LYS A 182 -12.42 -9.05 18.58
CA LYS A 182 -11.30 -9.13 19.52
C LYS A 182 -10.36 -10.29 19.21
N ALA A 183 -10.89 -11.46 18.82
CA ALA A 183 -10.07 -12.60 18.43
C ALA A 183 -9.26 -12.30 17.17
N ILE A 184 -9.83 -11.62 16.17
CA ILE A 184 -9.11 -11.17 14.98
C ILE A 184 -8.04 -10.16 15.36
N ALA A 185 -8.40 -9.12 16.13
CA ALA A 185 -7.46 -8.09 16.57
C ALA A 185 -6.29 -8.71 17.35
N ASN A 186 -6.54 -9.61 18.30
CA ASN A 186 -5.48 -10.26 19.06
C ASN A 186 -4.47 -10.97 18.15
N ARG A 187 -4.94 -11.73 17.14
CA ARG A 187 -4.04 -12.39 16.18
C ARG A 187 -3.15 -11.39 15.41
N LEU A 188 -3.68 -10.21 15.11
CA LEU A 188 -2.92 -9.15 14.45
C LEU A 188 -1.91 -8.49 15.41
N LEU A 189 -2.31 -8.25 16.66
CA LEU A 189 -1.57 -7.45 17.63
C LEU A 189 -0.48 -8.23 18.39
N THR A 190 -0.64 -9.54 18.58
CA THR A 190 0.35 -10.33 19.32
C THR A 190 1.62 -10.55 18.48
N PRO A 191 2.82 -10.20 18.99
CA PRO A 191 4.07 -10.67 18.40
C PRO A 191 4.07 -12.21 18.35
N GLU A 192 4.59 -12.77 17.26
CA GLU A 192 4.87 -14.21 17.21
C GLU A 192 6.14 -14.42 18.06
N ASN A 193 6.00 -15.25 19.11
CA ASN A 193 7.11 -15.64 19.99
C ASN A 193 8.08 -16.58 19.28
#